data_AF-A0A2T4V546-F1
#
_entry.id   AF-A0A2T4V546-F1
#
_cell.length_a   1.000
_cell.length_b   1.000
_cell.length_c   1.000
_cell.angle_alpha   90.00
_cell.angle_beta   90.00
_cell.angle_gamma   90.00
#
_symmetry.space_group_name_H-M   'P 1'
#
loop_
_entity.id
_entity.type
_entity.pdbx_description
1 polymer ?
#
loop_
_entity_poly.entity_id
_entity_poly.type
_entity_poly.pdbx_seq_one_letter_code
_entity_poly.pdbx_strand_id
1 'polypeptide(L)'
;MNRTGALAVASLGLLGLGVVARGRWPDASPALDCEPGAVRVVDGVARCGDGAAPSASQRLLLGQKLDLNSVAEGELARVPGVGPSLARRLVQARETRGRFVSWEEVASVPGVGAARLETLQATTELR
;
A
#
# COMPACT_ATOMS: atom_id res chain seq x y z
N MET A 1 -43.05 -22.41 26.59
CA MET A 1 -41.72 -22.13 26.00
C MET A 1 -40.96 -21.24 26.97
N ASN A 2 -39.82 -21.72 27.45
CA ASN A 2 -39.13 -21.16 28.61
C ASN A 2 -38.10 -20.16 28.10
N ARG A 3 -37.82 -19.06 28.82
CA ARG A 3 -36.87 -18.02 28.38
C ARG A 3 -35.49 -18.60 28.00
N THR A 4 -35.07 -19.65 28.70
CA THR A 4 -33.83 -20.41 28.41
C THR A 4 -33.88 -21.15 27.08
N GLY A 5 -35.01 -21.78 26.73
CA GLY A 5 -35.17 -22.47 25.45
C GLY A 5 -35.20 -21.50 24.26
N ALA A 6 -35.83 -20.33 24.43
CA ALA A 6 -35.85 -19.29 23.39
C ALA A 6 -34.44 -18.73 23.10
N LEU A 7 -33.62 -18.52 24.14
CA LEU A 7 -32.24 -18.05 23.99
C LEU A 7 -31.35 -19.08 23.29
N ALA A 8 -31.51 -20.37 23.58
CA ALA A 8 -30.72 -21.45 22.96
C ALA A 8 -31.00 -21.57 21.45
N VAL A 9 -32.27 -21.46 21.05
CA VAL A 9 -32.66 -21.48 19.62
C VAL A 9 -32.11 -20.24 18.89
N ALA A 10 -32.17 -19.06 19.51
CA ALA A 10 -31.62 -17.84 18.93
C ALA A 10 -30.09 -17.91 18.76
N SER A 11 -29.38 -18.49 19.72
CA SER A 11 -27.91 -18.64 19.64
C SER A 11 -27.50 -19.66 18.56
N LEU A 12 -28.21 -20.79 18.44
CA LEU A 12 -27.97 -21.74 17.34
C LEU A 12 -28.30 -21.12 15.97
N GLY A 13 -29.35 -20.31 15.88
CA GLY A 13 -29.70 -19.57 14.66
C GLY A 13 -28.61 -18.59 14.24
N LEU A 14 -28.05 -17.82 15.18
CA LEU A 14 -26.96 -16.89 14.93
C LEU A 14 -25.67 -17.62 14.51
N LEU A 15 -25.33 -18.73 15.16
CA LEU A 15 -24.17 -19.56 14.79
C LEU A 15 -24.33 -20.15 13.38
N GLY A 16 -25.51 -20.69 13.06
CA GLY A 16 -25.81 -21.21 11.73
C GLY A 16 -25.73 -20.13 10.65
N LEU A 17 -26.28 -18.94 10.93
CA LEU A 17 -26.18 -17.78 10.04
C LEU A 17 -24.71 -17.37 9.82
N GLY A 18 -23.90 -17.37 10.88
CA GLY A 18 -22.47 -17.07 10.81
C GLY A 18 -21.68 -18.06 9.95
N VAL A 19 -21.97 -19.37 10.06
CA VAL A 19 -21.33 -20.40 9.23
C VAL A 19 -21.70 -20.25 7.76
N VAL A 20 -22.99 -20.04 7.46
CA VAL A 20 -23.46 -19.83 6.08
C VAL A 20 -22.89 -18.55 5.48
N ALA A 21 -22.84 -17.47 6.27
CA ALA A 21 -22.20 -16.24 5.85
C ALA A 21 -20.72 -16.50 5.53
N ARG A 22 -19.97 -17.14 6.43
CA ARG A 22 -18.56 -17.43 6.21
C ARG A 22 -18.29 -18.27 4.96
N GLY A 23 -19.15 -19.24 4.65
CA GLY A 23 -19.01 -20.07 3.44
C GLY A 23 -19.40 -19.37 2.12
N ARG A 24 -20.13 -18.25 2.18
CA ARG A 24 -20.47 -17.43 1.01
C ARG A 24 -19.60 -16.18 0.85
N TRP A 25 -18.84 -15.82 1.88
CA TRP A 25 -17.91 -14.71 1.79
C TRP A 25 -16.72 -15.10 0.90
N PRO A 26 -16.29 -14.21 -0.01
CA PRO A 26 -15.11 -14.45 -0.81
C PRO A 26 -13.88 -14.61 0.10
N ASP A 27 -13.01 -15.56 -0.24
CA ASP A 27 -11.74 -15.73 0.46
C ASP A 27 -10.90 -14.45 0.36
N ALA A 28 -10.13 -14.18 1.41
CA ALA A 28 -9.23 -13.02 1.47
C ALA A 28 -7.95 -13.21 0.61
N SER A 29 -7.92 -14.24 -0.22
CA SER A 29 -6.83 -14.48 -1.15
C SER A 29 -6.75 -13.33 -2.17
N PRO A 30 -5.53 -12.97 -2.62
CA PRO A 30 -5.36 -11.98 -3.67
C PRO A 30 -6.18 -12.35 -4.91
N ALA A 31 -6.86 -11.37 -5.52
CA ALA A 31 -7.64 -11.59 -6.73
C ALA A 31 -6.78 -11.89 -7.98
N LEU A 32 -5.46 -11.75 -7.88
CA LEU A 32 -4.50 -11.96 -8.95
C LEU A 32 -3.43 -12.94 -8.48
N ASP A 33 -3.12 -13.94 -9.30
CA ASP A 33 -2.14 -15.01 -9.01
C ASP A 33 -0.69 -14.60 -9.29
N CYS A 34 -0.44 -13.35 -9.67
CA CYS A 34 0.88 -12.85 -10.04
C CYS A 34 1.51 -11.95 -8.97
N GLU A 35 2.83 -11.83 -9.02
CA GLU A 35 3.58 -10.91 -8.17
C GLU A 35 3.10 -9.46 -8.41
N PRO A 36 3.06 -8.59 -7.39
CA PRO A 36 2.53 -7.23 -7.55
C PRO A 36 3.21 -6.44 -8.69
N GLY A 37 4.51 -6.68 -8.94
CA GLY A 37 5.25 -6.06 -10.04
C GLY A 37 4.80 -6.50 -11.45
N ALA A 38 4.05 -7.59 -11.58
CA ALA A 38 3.48 -8.10 -12.82
C ALA A 38 2.02 -7.64 -13.05
N VAL A 39 1.45 -6.87 -12.13
CA VAL A 39 0.10 -6.30 -12.26
C VAL A 39 0.11 -5.15 -13.27
N ARG A 40 -0.85 -5.14 -14.18
CA ARG A 40 -1.05 -4.11 -15.21
C ARG A 40 -2.51 -3.64 -15.18
N VAL A 41 -2.76 -2.37 -15.50
CA VAL A 41 -4.13 -1.82 -15.59
C VAL A 41 -4.49 -1.64 -17.05
N VAL A 42 -5.43 -2.46 -17.54
CA VAL A 42 -5.92 -2.44 -18.93
C VAL A 42 -7.42 -2.20 -18.89
N ASP A 43 -7.89 -1.12 -19.53
CA ASP A 43 -9.29 -0.68 -19.51
C ASP A 43 -9.86 -0.51 -18.09
N GLY A 44 -9.05 -0.01 -17.16
CA GLY A 44 -9.44 0.18 -15.76
C GLY A 44 -9.49 -1.10 -14.92
N VAL A 45 -9.12 -2.26 -15.48
CA VAL A 45 -9.10 -3.55 -14.79
C VAL A 45 -7.65 -3.99 -14.56
N ALA A 46 -7.33 -4.39 -13.33
CA ALA A 46 -6.04 -4.98 -13.01
C ALA A 46 -5.95 -6.42 -13.56
N ARG A 47 -4.92 -6.72 -14.35
CA ARG A 47 -4.65 -8.03 -14.95
C ARG A 47 -3.17 -8.39 -14.78
N CYS A 48 -2.87 -9.69 -14.76
CA CYS A 48 -1.50 -10.18 -14.84
C CYS A 48 -1.05 -10.25 -16.31
N GLY A 49 0.19 -9.82 -16.59
CA GLY A 49 0.79 -10.01 -17.91
C GLY A 49 1.70 -8.87 -18.37
N ASP A 50 2.00 -8.87 -19.66
CA ASP A 50 2.89 -7.91 -20.30
C ASP A 50 2.20 -6.56 -20.54
N GLY A 51 2.91 -5.46 -20.34
CA GLY A 51 2.37 -4.11 -20.51
C GLY A 51 3.16 -3.05 -19.74
N ALA A 52 2.72 -1.80 -19.81
CA ALA A 52 3.34 -0.69 -19.11
C ALA A 52 3.24 -0.86 -17.59
N ALA A 53 4.37 -0.72 -16.90
CA ALA A 53 4.43 -0.82 -15.45
C ALA A 53 3.42 0.13 -14.77
N PRO A 54 2.82 -0.28 -13.64
CA PRO A 54 1.91 0.58 -12.89
C PRO A 54 2.63 1.85 -12.43
N SER A 55 1.94 2.98 -12.55
CA SER A 55 2.42 4.26 -12.00
C SER A 55 2.74 4.13 -10.51
N ALA A 56 3.61 4.99 -9.97
CA ALA A 56 3.88 5.01 -8.54
C ALA A 56 2.63 5.04 -7.66
N SER A 57 1.59 5.80 -8.04
CA SER A 57 0.32 5.82 -7.29
C SER A 57 -0.38 4.46 -7.29
N GLN A 58 -0.42 3.78 -8.44
CA GLN A 58 -1.00 2.43 -8.52
C GLN A 58 -0.18 1.42 -7.72
N ARG A 59 1.15 1.52 -7.75
CA ARG A 59 2.04 0.68 -6.94
C ARG A 59 1.74 0.84 -5.45
N LEU A 60 1.60 2.07 -4.97
CA LEU A 60 1.24 2.35 -3.58
C LEU A 60 -0.14 1.78 -3.20
N LEU A 61 -1.13 1.89 -4.08
CA LEU A 61 -2.46 1.30 -3.87
C LEU A 61 -2.42 -0.24 -3.80
N LEU A 62 -1.48 -0.85 -4.52
CA LEU A 62 -1.22 -2.28 -4.48
C LEU A 62 -0.31 -2.70 -3.31
N GLY A 63 0.01 -1.77 -2.38
CA GLY A 63 0.87 -2.04 -1.24
C GLY A 63 2.35 -2.21 -1.58
N GLN A 64 2.78 -1.83 -2.78
CA GLN A 64 4.18 -1.89 -3.19
C GLN A 64 4.92 -0.63 -2.76
N LYS A 65 6.12 -0.82 -2.22
CA LYS A 65 7.02 0.27 -1.89
C LYS A 65 7.72 0.82 -3.13
N LEU A 66 7.99 2.12 -3.12
CA LEU A 66 8.81 2.79 -4.13
C LEU A 66 10.26 2.84 -3.65
N ASP A 67 11.23 2.59 -4.53
CA ASP A 67 12.64 2.81 -4.18
C ASP A 67 12.95 4.31 -4.18
N LEU A 68 13.28 4.86 -3.01
CA LEU A 68 13.56 6.29 -2.81
C LEU A 68 14.83 6.74 -3.55
N ASN A 69 15.76 5.83 -3.86
CA ASN A 69 17.00 6.16 -4.56
C ASN A 69 16.83 6.25 -6.08
N SER A 70 15.77 5.66 -6.65
CA SER A 70 15.54 5.63 -8.10
C SER A 70 14.23 6.27 -8.57
N VAL A 71 13.23 6.43 -7.69
CA VAL A 71 11.92 6.99 -8.05
C VAL A 71 12.04 8.42 -8.59
N ALA A 72 11.38 8.73 -9.69
CA ALA A 72 11.41 10.07 -10.27
C ALA A 72 10.70 11.11 -9.38
N GLU A 73 11.09 12.39 -9.47
CA GLU A 73 10.51 13.47 -8.67
C GLU A 73 8.97 13.52 -8.76
N GLY A 74 8.43 13.49 -9.99
CA GLY A 74 7.00 13.55 -10.22
C GLY A 74 6.23 12.34 -9.68
N GLU A 75 6.90 11.19 -9.56
CA GLU A 75 6.33 9.99 -8.95
C GLU A 75 6.36 10.07 -7.42
N LEU A 76 7.47 10.54 -6.87
CA LEU A 76 7.65 10.76 -5.43
C LEU A 76 6.67 11.81 -4.90
N ALA A 77 6.36 12.83 -5.69
CA ALA A 77 5.36 13.85 -5.38
C ALA A 77 3.91 13.31 -5.30
N ARG A 78 3.68 12.04 -5.67
CA ARG A 78 2.39 11.36 -5.51
C ARG A 78 2.28 10.55 -4.22
N VAL A 79 3.35 10.47 -3.44
CA VAL A 79 3.31 9.86 -2.10
C VAL A 79 2.50 10.79 -1.18
N PRO A 80 1.53 10.27 -0.41
CA PRO A 80 0.76 11.07 0.55
C PRO A 80 1.67 11.90 1.45
N GLY A 81 1.37 13.20 1.60
CA GLY A 81 2.17 14.10 2.43
C GLY A 81 3.51 14.55 1.83
N VAL A 82 3.90 14.04 0.66
CA VAL A 82 5.09 14.46 -0.10
C VAL A 82 4.65 15.27 -1.32
N GLY A 83 4.67 16.60 -1.19
CA GLY A 83 4.38 17.50 -2.32
C GLY A 83 5.58 17.72 -3.25
N PRO A 84 5.39 18.40 -4.40
CA PRO A 84 6.44 18.64 -5.40
C PRO A 84 7.71 19.28 -4.82
N SER A 85 7.56 20.25 -3.92
CA SER A 85 8.70 20.92 -3.27
C SER A 85 9.54 19.98 -2.40
N LEU A 86 8.90 19.04 -1.70
CA LEU A 86 9.62 18.06 -0.88
C LEU A 86 10.24 16.97 -1.75
N ALA A 87 9.50 16.47 -2.75
CA ALA A 87 10.02 15.51 -3.71
C ALA A 87 11.30 16.02 -4.37
N ARG A 88 11.30 17.26 -4.88
CA ARG A 88 12.48 17.90 -5.47
C ARG A 88 13.67 17.93 -4.51
N ARG A 89 13.45 18.28 -3.24
CA ARG A 89 14.52 18.31 -2.23
C ARG A 89 15.08 16.93 -1.92
N LEU A 90 14.23 15.90 -1.89
CA LEU A 90 14.68 14.51 -1.70
C LEU A 90 15.52 14.03 -2.89
N VAL A 91 15.09 14.34 -4.12
CA VAL A 91 15.86 14.02 -5.34
C VAL A 91 17.19 14.77 -5.37
N GLN A 92 17.18 16.07 -5.10
CA GLN A 92 18.41 16.86 -5.03
C GLN A 92 19.35 16.35 -3.93
N ALA A 93 18.82 15.92 -2.79
CA ALA A 93 19.62 15.37 -1.69
C ALA A 93 20.35 14.09 -2.12
N ARG A 94 19.68 13.14 -2.80
CA ARG A 94 20.34 11.92 -3.31
C ARG A 94 21.29 12.18 -4.47
N GLU A 95 21.07 13.22 -5.27
CA GLU A 95 21.97 13.61 -6.35
C GLU A 95 23.26 14.29 -5.84
N THR A 96 23.14 15.10 -4.78
CA THR A 96 24.28 15.86 -4.24
C THR A 96 25.11 15.08 -3.24
N ARG A 97 24.48 14.27 -2.38
CA ARG A 97 25.16 13.49 -1.32
C ARG A 97 25.49 12.07 -1.75
N GLY A 98 24.90 11.60 -2.86
CA GLY A 98 24.84 10.19 -3.21
C GLY A 98 23.57 9.52 -2.67
N ARG A 99 23.39 8.24 -3.00
CA ARG A 99 22.22 7.44 -2.59
C ARG A 99 22.03 7.47 -1.07
N PHE A 100 20.78 7.51 -0.62
CA PHE A 100 20.45 7.33 0.79
C PHE A 100 20.77 5.90 1.21
N VAL A 101 21.57 5.76 2.27
CA VAL A 101 21.90 4.46 2.88
C VAL A 101 21.16 4.23 4.19
N SER A 102 20.57 5.27 4.78
CA SER A 102 19.80 5.15 6.02
C SER A 102 18.62 6.14 6.10
N TRP A 103 17.66 5.83 6.96
CA TRP A 103 16.49 6.70 7.16
C TRP A 103 16.82 7.98 7.91
N GLU A 104 17.90 8.01 8.68
CA GLU A 104 18.42 9.20 9.35
C GLU A 104 18.88 10.24 8.32
N GLU A 105 19.47 9.80 7.21
CA GLU A 105 19.85 10.70 6.11
C GLU A 105 18.63 11.32 5.44
N VAL A 106 17.56 10.53 5.26
CA VAL A 106 16.28 11.02 4.75
C VAL A 106 15.65 12.01 5.73
N ALA A 107 15.71 11.74 7.03
CA ALA A 107 15.21 12.62 8.08
C ALA A 107 15.98 13.95 8.16
N SER A 108 17.25 13.97 7.73
CA SER A 108 18.06 15.19 7.66
C SER A 108 17.63 16.15 6.54
N VAL A 109 16.80 15.70 5.59
CA VAL A 109 16.36 16.52 4.47
C VAL A 109 15.36 17.58 4.98
N PRO A 110 15.62 18.88 4.74
CA PRO A 110 14.74 19.94 5.22
C PRO A 110 13.29 19.72 4.79
N GLY A 111 12.37 19.81 5.75
CA GLY A 111 10.94 19.57 5.53
C GLY A 111 10.47 18.12 5.68
N VAL A 112 11.37 17.16 5.93
CA VAL A 112 11.03 15.83 6.43
C VAL A 112 10.90 15.90 7.94
N GLY A 113 9.66 16.02 8.43
CA GLY A 113 9.35 15.88 9.86
C GLY A 113 8.92 14.44 10.18
N ALA A 114 8.72 14.14 11.47
CA ALA A 114 8.38 12.78 11.95
C ALA A 114 7.23 12.11 11.15
N ALA A 115 6.08 12.79 11.01
CA ALA A 115 4.94 12.24 10.27
C ALA A 115 5.25 11.95 8.78
N ARG A 116 6.10 12.77 8.16
CA ARG A 116 6.51 12.56 6.76
C ARG A 116 7.52 11.43 6.64
N LEU A 117 8.43 11.32 7.61
CA LEU A 117 9.39 10.22 7.69
C LEU A 117 8.66 8.88 7.86
N GLU A 118 7.68 8.80 8.75
CA GLU A 118 6.84 7.61 8.93
C GLU A 118 6.12 7.23 7.63
N THR A 119 5.56 8.23 6.94
CA THR A 119 4.90 7.99 5.65
C THR A 119 5.87 7.48 4.60
N LEU A 120 7.08 8.07 4.51
CA LEU A 120 8.14 7.62 3.61
C LEU A 120 8.57 6.18 3.96
N GLN A 121 8.76 5.83 5.24
CA GLN A 121 9.12 4.48 5.66
C GLN A 121 8.03 3.43 5.32
N ALA A 122 6.77 3.82 5.42
CA ALA A 122 5.64 2.96 5.08
C ALA A 122 5.51 2.73 3.57
N THR A 123 5.81 3.75 2.75
CA THR A 123 5.53 3.77 1.31
C THR A 123 6.77 3.58 0.42
N THR A 124 7.96 3.70 0.98
CA THR A 124 9.23 3.65 0.24
C THR A 124 10.26 2.75 0.92
N GLU A 125 11.29 2.38 0.17
CA GLU A 125 12.44 1.58 0.60
C GLU A 125 13.74 2.20 0.08
N LEU A 126 14.87 1.81 0.68
CA LEU A 126 16.20 2.27 0.29
C LEU A 126 16.94 1.11 -0.40
N ARG A 127 16.89 1.03 -1.73
CA ARG A 127 17.61 0.03 -2.53
C ARG A 127 18.76 0.65 -3.34
#